data_AF-A0A7J2HEL4-F1
#
_entry.id   AF-A0A7J2HEL4-F1
#
_cell.length_a   1.000
_cell.length_b   1.000
_cell.length_c   1.000
_cell.angle_alpha   90.00
_cell.angle_beta   90.00
_cell.angle_gamma   90.00
#
_symmetry.space_group_name_H-M   'P 1'
#
loop_
_entity.id
_entity.type
_entity.pdbx_description
1 polymer ?
#
loop_
_entity_poly.entity_id
_entity_poly.type
_entity_poly.pdbx_seq_one_letter_code
_entity_poly.pdbx_strand_id
1 'polypeptide(L)'
;MVVAGVLIDQSRVSSLTSMGVKDSKELPPGVRMELSKLIKEVADRVEIIVVEARRVDESTRRSGAKGLNELEARLFAELIDMLKPDAAYIDLPSTQYIEFRKLIEELTSHRCSLILEHKADQKYP
;
A
#
# COMPACT_ATOMS: atom_id res chain seq x y z
N MET A 1 2.02 0.62 -13.22
CA MET A 1 2.02 0.24 -11.79
C MET A 1 0.75 0.78 -11.14
N VAL A 2 0.15 0.07 -10.19
CA VAL A 2 -1.00 0.55 -9.42
C VAL A 2 -0.66 0.42 -7.95
N VAL A 3 -0.91 1.47 -7.17
CA VAL A 3 -0.75 1.47 -5.71
C VAL A 3 -2.09 1.84 -5.10
N ALA A 4 -2.55 1.08 -4.12
CA ALA A 4 -3.81 1.31 -3.44
C ALA A 4 -3.57 1.46 -1.93
N GLY A 5 -4.24 2.41 -1.31
CA GLY A 5 -4.30 2.58 0.14
C GLY A 5 -5.73 2.36 0.63
N VAL A 6 -5.88 1.58 1.70
CA VAL A 6 -7.15 1.29 2.35
C VAL A 6 -7.06 1.80 3.79
N LEU A 7 -7.95 2.72 4.15
CA LEU A 7 -8.10 3.22 5.51
C LEU A 7 -9.29 2.50 6.16
N ILE A 8 -9.06 1.97 7.34
CA ILE A 8 -10.07 1.26 8.12
C ILE A 8 -9.85 1.51 9.61
N ASP A 9 -10.93 1.77 10.33
CA ASP A 9 -10.92 1.80 11.78
C ASP A 9 -10.51 0.43 12.37
N GLN A 10 -9.64 0.45 13.38
CA GLN A 10 -9.10 -0.76 14.00
C GLN A 10 -10.18 -1.70 14.53
N SER A 11 -11.32 -1.19 14.99
CA SER A 11 -12.44 -2.02 15.47
C SER A 11 -13.04 -2.92 14.38
N ARG A 12 -12.96 -2.51 13.11
CA ARG A 12 -13.50 -3.23 11.94
C ARG A 12 -12.48 -4.12 11.24
N VAL A 13 -11.19 -4.03 11.56
CA VAL A 13 -10.14 -4.90 10.98
C VAL A 13 -10.45 -6.39 11.21
N SER A 14 -11.04 -6.73 12.36
CA SER A 14 -11.51 -8.09 12.66
C SER A 14 -12.52 -8.61 11.62
N SER A 15 -13.35 -7.74 11.05
CA SER A 15 -14.33 -8.09 10.03
C SER A 15 -13.67 -8.46 8.70
N LEU A 16 -12.54 -7.84 8.33
CA LEU A 16 -11.76 -8.22 7.14
C LEU A 16 -11.19 -9.64 7.26
N THR A 17 -10.78 -10.02 8.48
CA THR A 17 -10.27 -11.37 8.75
C THR A 17 -11.39 -12.40 8.59
N SER A 18 -12.58 -12.11 9.12
CA SER A 18 -13.76 -12.97 8.99
C SER A 18 -14.25 -13.12 7.55
N MET A 19 -13.94 -12.17 6.66
CA MET A 19 -14.26 -12.21 5.24
C MET A 19 -13.23 -13.00 4.38
N GLY A 20 -12.13 -13.48 4.98
CA GLY A 20 -11.14 -14.30 4.27
C GLY A 20 -10.19 -13.50 3.36
N VAL A 21 -10.00 -12.20 3.62
CA VAL A 21 -9.19 -11.30 2.78
C VAL A 21 -7.72 -11.73 2.66
N LYS A 22 -7.20 -12.39 3.70
CA LYS A 22 -5.81 -12.80 3.86
C LYS A 22 -5.27 -13.72 2.76
N ASP A 23 -6.07 -14.66 2.25
CA ASP A 23 -5.63 -15.64 1.24
C ASP A 23 -6.08 -15.30 -0.19
N SER A 24 -6.46 -14.03 -0.43
CA SER A 24 -7.00 -13.59 -1.72
C SER A 24 -6.05 -13.76 -2.91
N LYS A 25 -4.75 -13.96 -2.69
CA LYS A 25 -3.74 -14.21 -3.73
C LYS A 25 -3.85 -15.60 -4.37
N GLU A 26 -4.45 -16.58 -3.69
CA GLU A 26 -4.73 -17.91 -4.25
C GLU A 26 -6.11 -17.98 -4.93
N LEU A 27 -6.91 -16.90 -4.84
CA LEU A 27 -8.29 -16.89 -5.28
C LEU A 27 -8.46 -16.55 -6.78
N PRO A 28 -9.43 -17.17 -7.46
CA PRO A 28 -9.77 -16.84 -8.85
C PRO A 28 -10.10 -15.35 -9.04
N PRO A 29 -9.87 -14.78 -10.25
CA PRO A 29 -10.15 -13.37 -10.53
C PRO A 29 -11.56 -12.89 -10.13
N GLY A 30 -12.59 -13.73 -10.31
CA GLY A 30 -13.96 -13.40 -9.91
C GLY A 30 -14.13 -13.25 -8.40
N VAL A 31 -13.45 -14.07 -7.61
CA VAL A 31 -13.49 -14.01 -6.14
C VAL A 31 -12.73 -12.79 -5.63
N ARG A 32 -11.59 -12.44 -6.25
CA ARG A 32 -10.86 -11.19 -5.94
C ARG A 32 -11.70 -9.92 -6.22
N MET A 33 -12.56 -9.96 -7.23
CA MET A 33 -13.46 -8.85 -7.55
C MET A 33 -14.51 -8.65 -6.45
N GLU A 34 -15.15 -9.72 -5.98
CA GLU A 34 -16.10 -9.66 -4.87
C GLU A 34 -15.43 -9.21 -3.57
N LEU A 35 -14.22 -9.71 -3.31
CA LEU A 35 -13.42 -9.33 -2.15
C LEU A 35 -13.05 -7.83 -2.19
N SER A 36 -12.76 -7.28 -3.37
CA SER A 36 -12.54 -5.84 -3.52
C SER A 36 -13.78 -4.99 -3.23
N LYS A 37 -14.99 -5.51 -3.47
CA LYS A 37 -16.24 -4.82 -3.12
C LYS A 37 -16.43 -4.84 -1.61
N LEU A 38 -16.25 -5.99 -0.97
CA LEU A 38 -16.33 -6.15 0.48
C LEU A 38 -15.35 -5.23 1.22
N ILE A 39 -14.11 -5.15 0.74
CA ILE A 39 -13.11 -4.22 1.31
C ILE A 39 -13.61 -2.77 1.22
N LYS A 40 -14.19 -2.36 0.08
CA LYS A 40 -14.74 -1.00 -0.09
C LYS A 40 -15.95 -0.72 0.81
N GLU A 41 -16.74 -1.73 1.16
CA GLU A 41 -17.89 -1.57 2.05
C GLU A 41 -17.49 -1.38 3.51
N VAL A 42 -16.38 -2.01 3.94
CA VAL A 42 -15.92 -1.94 5.33
C VAL A 42 -14.94 -0.77 5.54
N ALA A 43 -14.14 -0.45 4.52
CA ALA A 43 -13.16 0.61 4.56
C ALA A 43 -13.81 1.98 4.74
N ASP A 44 -13.17 2.83 5.54
CA ASP A 44 -13.55 4.23 5.66
C ASP A 44 -13.23 5.01 4.40
N ARG A 45 -12.10 4.65 3.77
CA ARG A 45 -11.65 5.30 2.56
C ARG A 45 -10.72 4.39 1.78
N VAL A 46 -10.82 4.46 0.45
CA VAL A 46 -9.93 3.75 -0.46
C VAL A 46 -9.42 4.74 -1.49
N GLU A 47 -8.11 4.85 -1.61
CA GLU A 47 -7.45 5.72 -2.59
C GLU A 47 -6.57 4.85 -3.51
N ILE A 48 -6.62 5.11 -4.81
CA ILE A 48 -5.88 4.32 -5.81
C ILE A 48 -5.13 5.28 -6.72
N ILE A 49 -3.81 5.11 -6.80
CA ILE A 49 -2.96 5.83 -7.73
C ILE A 49 -2.54 4.88 -8.86
N VAL A 50 -2.93 5.23 -10.09
CA VAL A 50 -2.54 4.52 -11.30
C VAL A 50 -1.36 5.25 -11.94
N VAL A 51 -0.25 4.54 -12.09
CA VAL A 51 0.97 5.04 -12.69
C VAL A 51 1.19 4.39 -14.05
N GLU A 52 1.20 5.21 -15.09
CA GLU A 52 1.44 4.76 -16.47
C GLU A 52 2.80 4.09 -16.62
N ALA A 53 2.87 3.08 -17.51
CA ALA A 53 4.09 2.33 -17.77
C ALA A 53 5.27 3.25 -18.16
N ARG A 54 5.00 4.28 -18.98
CA ARG A 54 6.01 5.27 -19.38
C ARG A 54 6.67 5.94 -18.18
N ARG A 55 5.91 6.29 -17.14
CA ARG A 55 6.43 6.96 -15.94
C ARG A 55 7.29 6.02 -15.10
N VAL A 56 6.96 4.73 -15.08
CA VAL A 56 7.78 3.67 -14.46
C VAL A 56 9.07 3.44 -15.25
N ASP A 57 8.99 3.43 -16.58
CA ASP A 57 10.17 3.27 -17.44
C ASP A 57 11.11 4.48 -17.32
N GLU A 58 10.57 5.70 -17.22
CA GLU A 58 11.35 6.92 -17.02
C GLU A 58 12.09 6.91 -15.67
N SER A 59 11.47 6.40 -14.60
CA SER A 59 12.12 6.31 -13.28
C SER A 59 13.22 5.24 -13.26
N THR A 60 12.99 4.10 -13.88
CA THR A 60 13.95 2.98 -13.93
C THR A 60 15.11 3.23 -14.90
N ARG A 61 14.90 3.93 -16.02
CA ARG A 61 15.98 4.27 -16.97
C ARG A 61 17.06 5.16 -16.38
N ARG A 62 16.73 6.01 -15.40
CA ARG A 62 17.66 6.95 -14.78
C ARG A 62 18.52 6.30 -13.68
N SER A 63 17.92 5.43 -12.88
CA SER A 63 18.54 4.94 -11.63
C SER A 63 18.29 3.46 -11.33
N GLY A 64 17.78 2.70 -12.29
CA GLY A 64 17.43 1.28 -12.12
C GLY A 64 16.42 1.06 -10.99
N ALA A 65 16.70 0.04 -10.15
CA ALA A 65 15.87 -0.30 -9.00
C ALA A 65 15.72 0.84 -7.99
N LYS A 66 16.75 1.69 -7.84
CA LYS A 66 16.68 2.85 -6.93
C LYS A 66 15.62 3.85 -7.37
N GLY A 67 15.50 4.10 -8.68
CA GLY A 67 14.49 5.01 -9.23
C GLY A 67 13.06 4.48 -9.08
N LEU A 68 12.89 3.16 -9.07
CA LEU A 68 11.60 2.54 -8.78
C LEU A 68 11.22 2.71 -7.31
N ASN A 69 12.15 2.42 -6.39
CA ASN A 69 11.93 2.61 -4.95
C ASN A 69 11.58 4.07 -4.61
N GLU A 70 12.27 5.04 -5.23
CA GLU A 70 11.98 6.46 -5.03
C GLU A 70 10.58 6.84 -5.54
N LEU A 71 10.15 6.28 -6.68
CA LEU A 71 8.82 6.47 -7.21
C LEU A 71 7.76 5.88 -6.27
N GLU A 72 7.96 4.65 -5.78
CA GLU A 72 7.07 3.99 -4.84
C GLU A 72 6.94 4.76 -3.53
N ALA A 73 8.06 5.21 -2.94
CA ALA A 73 8.05 5.99 -1.71
C ALA A 73 7.23 7.28 -1.84
N ARG A 74 7.32 7.98 -2.99
CA ARG A 74 6.50 9.17 -3.28
C ARG A 74 5.01 8.83 -3.33
N LEU A 75 4.65 7.72 -3.95
CA LEU A 75 3.25 7.29 -4.05
C LEU A 75 2.67 6.89 -2.69
N PHE A 76 3.46 6.20 -1.85
CA PHE A 76 3.03 5.89 -0.49
C PHE A 76 2.89 7.14 0.36
N ALA A 77 3.82 8.11 0.24
CA ALA A 77 3.71 9.38 0.94
C ALA A 77 2.45 10.15 0.53
N GLU A 78 2.14 10.19 -0.77
CA GLU A 78 0.91 10.80 -1.29
C GLU A 78 -0.34 10.11 -0.72
N LEU A 79 -0.38 8.78 -0.70
CA LEU A 79 -1.48 8.02 -0.11
C LEU A 79 -1.65 8.30 1.39
N ILE A 80 -0.55 8.38 2.15
CA ILE A 80 -0.59 8.71 3.58
C ILE A 80 -1.16 10.11 3.80
N ASP A 81 -0.74 11.10 3.01
CA ASP A 81 -1.22 12.47 3.14
C ASP A 81 -2.70 12.62 2.74
N MET A 82 -3.19 11.79 1.81
CA MET A 82 -4.60 11.74 1.41
C MET A 82 -5.49 11.03 2.43
N LEU A 83 -5.02 9.90 2.98
CA LEU A 83 -5.79 9.05 3.89
C LEU A 83 -5.67 9.50 5.35
N LYS A 84 -4.57 10.14 5.73
CA LYS A 84 -4.25 10.61 7.09
C LYS A 84 -4.44 9.55 8.19
N PRO A 85 -3.83 8.36 8.06
CA PRO A 85 -3.97 7.30 9.06
C PRO A 85 -3.19 7.62 10.34
N ASP A 86 -3.55 6.98 11.46
CA ASP A 86 -2.70 6.98 12.67
C ASP A 86 -1.49 6.04 12.50
N ALA A 87 -1.69 4.94 11.77
CA ALA A 87 -0.67 3.95 11.45
C ALA A 87 -0.82 3.46 10.00
N ALA A 88 0.28 3.41 9.26
CA ALA A 88 0.34 2.88 7.90
C ALA A 88 1.15 1.58 7.86
N TYR A 89 0.49 0.50 7.41
CA TYR A 89 1.11 -0.79 7.16
C TYR A 89 1.44 -0.89 5.68
N ILE A 90 2.72 -1.05 5.35
CA ILE A 90 3.19 -1.02 3.96
C ILE A 90 3.98 -2.31 3.69
N ASP A 91 3.58 -3.04 2.66
CA ASP A 91 4.29 -4.23 2.19
C ASP A 91 5.58 -3.82 1.46
N LEU A 92 6.72 -4.25 1.98
CA LEU A 92 8.03 -3.89 1.43
C LEU A 92 8.34 -4.73 0.17
N PRO A 93 8.56 -4.10 -0.99
CA PRO A 93 8.92 -4.83 -2.22
C PRO A 93 10.37 -5.35 -2.22
N SER A 94 11.25 -4.87 -1.32
CA SER A 94 12.70 -5.11 -1.38
C SER A 94 13.42 -4.95 -0.03
N THR A 95 14.65 -5.50 0.07
CA THR A 95 15.51 -5.61 1.27
C THR A 95 16.08 -4.28 1.81
N GLN A 96 16.04 -3.17 1.06
CA GLN A 96 16.59 -1.86 1.49
C GLN A 96 15.55 -0.99 2.22
N TYR A 97 14.98 -1.52 3.30
CA TYR A 97 13.85 -0.92 4.02
C TYR A 97 14.16 0.38 4.76
N ILE A 98 15.42 0.60 5.19
CA ILE A 98 15.79 1.76 6.01
C ILE A 98 15.75 3.06 5.19
N GLU A 99 16.35 3.05 4.00
CA GLU A 99 16.37 4.22 3.12
C GLU A 99 14.96 4.55 2.62
N PHE A 100 14.17 3.51 2.32
CA PHE A 100 12.78 3.65 1.90
C PHE A 100 11.90 4.29 2.98
N ARG A 101 12.03 3.83 4.24
CA ARG A 101 11.35 4.43 5.39
C ARG A 101 11.64 5.91 5.50
N LYS A 102 12.93 6.28 5.53
CA LYS A 102 13.37 7.67 5.67
C LYS A 102 12.78 8.54 4.55
N LEU A 103 12.81 8.03 3.32
CA LEU A 103 12.27 8.75 2.18
C LEU A 103 10.76 9.01 2.33
N ILE A 104 9.98 8.03 2.80
CA ILE A 104 8.55 8.25 3.09
C ILE A 104 8.38 9.30 4.19
N GLU A 105 9.13 9.20 5.28
CA GLU A 105 9.04 10.13 6.43
C GLU A 105 9.44 11.57 6.09
N GLU A 106 10.32 11.75 5.10
CA GLU A 106 10.74 13.06 4.57
C GLU A 106 9.71 13.65 3.59
N LEU A 107 9.04 12.79 2.82
CA LEU A 107 8.06 13.20 1.82
C LEU A 107 6.64 13.37 2.38
N THR A 108 6.31 12.71 3.49
CA THR A 108 4.98 12.81 4.13
C THR A 108 4.85 14.07 4.96
N SER A 109 3.75 14.77 4.74
CA SER A 109 3.36 15.93 5.56
C SER A 109 2.62 15.48 6.82
N HIS A 110 1.83 14.40 6.72
CA HIS A 110 1.09 13.80 7.81
C HIS A 110 1.97 12.83 8.61
N ARG A 111 2.03 13.02 9.93
CA ARG A 111 2.78 12.13 10.82
C ARG A 111 1.92 10.94 11.24
N CYS A 112 2.39 9.74 10.90
CA CYS A 112 1.78 8.48 11.30
C CYS A 112 2.84 7.45 11.66
N SER A 113 2.44 6.39 12.36
CA SER A 113 3.32 5.26 12.63
C SER A 113 3.53 4.45 11.35
N LEU A 114 4.76 4.35 10.85
CA LEU A 114 5.07 3.53 9.67
C LEU A 114 5.48 2.12 10.11
N ILE A 115 4.68 1.12 9.74
CA ILE A 115 4.97 -0.30 9.94
C ILE A 115 5.32 -0.89 8.58
N LEU A 116 6.63 -1.01 8.32
CA LEU A 116 7.20 -1.54 7.10
C LEU A 116 7.68 -2.96 7.39
N GLU A 117 6.98 -3.96 6.85
CA GLU A 117 7.30 -5.36 7.04
C GLU A 117 7.33 -6.09 5.69
N HIS A 118 8.19 -7.11 5.58
CA HIS A 118 8.15 -8.03 4.45
C HIS A 118 6.92 -8.93 4.58
N LYS A 119 6.17 -9.10 3.49
CA LYS A 119 4.94 -9.91 3.47
C LYS A 119 3.88 -9.35 4.43
N ALA A 120 3.78 -8.03 4.52
CA ALA A 120 2.81 -7.38 5.39
C ALA A 120 1.38 -7.82 5.01
N ASP A 121 1.13 -8.03 3.72
CA ASP A 121 -0.09 -8.59 3.14
C ASP A 121 -0.45 -10.01 3.66
N GLN A 122 0.54 -10.80 4.08
CA GLN A 122 0.32 -12.14 4.64
C GLN A 122 0.10 -12.10 6.15
N LYS A 123 0.46 -10.99 6.80
CA LYS A 123 0.41 -10.86 8.26
C LYS A 123 -0.77 -9.99 8.72
N TYR A 124 -1.14 -9.00 7.93
CA TYR A 124 -2.22 -8.07 8.19
C TYR A 124 -3.34 -8.29 7.15
N PRO A 125 -4.59 -8.51 7.61
CA PRO A 125 -5.75 -8.72 6.75
C PRO A 125 -6.24 -7.44 6.08
#